data_AF-A0AAV8FG57-F1
#
_entry.id   AF-A0AAV8FG57-F1
#
_cell.length_a   1.000
_cell.length_b   1.000
_cell.length_c   1.000
_cell.angle_alpha   90.00
_cell.angle_beta   90.00
_cell.angle_gamma   90.00
#
_symmetry.space_group_name_H-M   'P 1'
#
loop_
_entity.id
_entity.type
_entity.pdbx_description
1 polymer ?
#
loop_
_entity_poly.entity_id
_entity_poly.type
_entity_poly.pdbx_seq_one_letter_code
_entity_poly.pdbx_strand_id
1 'polypeptide(L)'
;MIPWPLYAEQHLNAFMLVNEMHVAVKLEADRKNKGFVSAVDLEQAIKLLMDPGSEERSRIRVQVEEMMSACRKAVQRGGVSFVHLQKLAGELGKV
;
A
#
# COMPACT_ATOMS: atom_id res chain seq x y z
N MET A 1 -1.04 -4.94 -4.79
CA MET A 1 -0.05 -5.84 -4.14
C MET A 1 -0.77 -6.78 -3.18
N ILE A 2 -0.12 -7.85 -2.69
CA ILE A 2 -0.64 -8.71 -1.61
C ILE A 2 0.31 -8.52 -0.40
N PRO A 3 -0.08 -7.75 0.64
CA PRO A 3 0.77 -7.52 1.79
C PRO A 3 0.95 -8.80 2.59
N TRP A 4 2.20 -9.16 2.87
CA TRP A 4 2.57 -10.34 3.64
C TRP A 4 3.37 -9.92 4.88
N PRO A 5 2.70 -9.51 5.97
CA PRO A 5 3.39 -8.97 7.14
C PRO A 5 4.12 -10.08 7.91
N LEU A 6 5.36 -9.82 8.28
CA LEU A 6 6.24 -10.72 9.03
C LEU A 6 6.58 -10.17 10.42
N TYR A 7 6.78 -8.85 10.57
CA TYR A 7 7.17 -8.23 11.84
C TYR A 7 6.93 -6.71 11.87
N ALA A 8 7.15 -6.12 13.04
CA ALA A 8 7.10 -4.68 13.32
C ALA A 8 5.79 -4.01 12.83
N GLU A 9 5.89 -2.86 12.15
CA GLU A 9 4.77 -2.05 11.71
C GLU A 9 4.06 -2.62 10.48
N GLN A 10 4.55 -3.71 9.88
CA GLN A 10 4.02 -4.27 8.64
C GLN A 10 2.54 -4.68 8.77
N HIS A 11 2.08 -5.09 9.95
CA HIS A 11 0.67 -5.39 10.19
C HIS A 11 -0.22 -4.15 10.03
N LEU A 12 0.25 -3.00 10.52
CA LEU A 12 -0.45 -1.72 10.37
C LEU A 12 -0.38 -1.25 8.92
N ASN A 13 0.77 -1.38 8.26
CA ASN A 13 0.90 -1.03 6.84
C ASN A 13 -0.01 -1.89 5.96
N ALA A 14 -0.13 -3.20 6.24
CA ALA A 14 -1.03 -4.10 5.53
C ALA A 14 -2.50 -3.67 5.70
N PHE A 15 -2.90 -3.32 6.93
CA PHE A 15 -4.23 -2.76 7.18
C PHE A 15 -4.44 -1.46 6.40
N MET A 16 -3.52 -0.50 6.49
CA MET A 16 -3.63 0.77 5.75
C MET A 16 -3.77 0.57 4.24
N LEU A 17 -2.95 -0.30 3.65
CA LEU A 17 -2.96 -0.56 2.20
C LEU A 17 -4.26 -1.20 1.71
N VAL A 18 -4.87 -2.09 2.50
CA VAL A 18 -6.07 -2.84 2.13
C VAL A 18 -7.35 -2.09 2.51
N ASN A 19 -7.43 -1.61 3.75
CA ASN A 19 -8.65 -1.09 4.35
C ASN A 19 -8.84 0.42 4.16
N GLU A 20 -7.76 1.20 4.16
CA GLU A 20 -7.86 2.67 4.09
C GLU A 20 -7.55 3.19 2.68
N MET A 21 -6.50 2.67 2.07
CA MET A 21 -6.04 3.11 0.74
C MET A 21 -6.65 2.28 -0.39
N HIS A 22 -7.12 1.07 -0.09
CA HIS A 22 -7.68 0.12 -1.06
C HIS A 22 -6.77 -0.22 -2.26
N VAL A 23 -5.46 -0.06 -2.12
CA VAL A 23 -4.46 -0.31 -3.19
C VAL A 23 -3.88 -1.74 -3.16
N ALA A 24 -4.44 -2.61 -2.34
CA ALA A 24 -3.92 -3.95 -2.09
C ALA A 24 -5.01 -4.98 -1.82
N VAL A 25 -4.70 -6.24 -2.12
CA VAL A 25 -5.56 -7.40 -1.85
C VAL A 25 -5.18 -7.97 -0.50
N LYS A 26 -6.17 -8.27 0.34
CA LYS A 26 -5.95 -8.90 1.65
C LYS A 26 -5.42 -10.32 1.48
N LEU A 27 -4.38 -10.67 2.24
CA LEU A 27 -3.96 -12.05 2.42
C LEU A 27 -4.56 -12.57 3.73
N GLU A 28 -5.39 -13.60 3.65
CA GLU A 28 -5.89 -14.28 4.85
C GLU A 28 -4.80 -15.15 5.43
N ALA A 29 -4.50 -14.93 6.71
CA ALA A 29 -3.48 -15.67 7.46
C ALA A 29 -4.07 -16.12 8.79
N ASP A 30 -3.82 -17.37 9.16
CA ASP A 30 -4.26 -17.93 10.43
C ASP A 30 -3.42 -17.36 11.57
N ARG A 31 -3.97 -16.35 12.24
CA ARG A 31 -3.34 -15.70 13.41
C ARG A 31 -3.16 -16.65 14.58
N LYS A 32 -3.98 -17.71 14.71
CA LYS A 32 -3.83 -18.71 15.77
C LYS A 32 -2.68 -19.67 15.45
N ASN A 33 -2.43 -19.91 14.17
CA ASN A 33 -1.32 -20.74 13.69
C ASN A 33 -0.12 -19.90 13.20
N LYS A 34 0.37 -18.99 14.05
CA LYS A 34 1.59 -18.19 13.79
C LYS A 34 1.58 -17.40 12.46
N GLY A 35 0.42 -17.05 11.92
CA GLY A 35 0.30 -16.34 10.65
C GLY A 35 0.51 -17.23 9.43
N PHE A 36 0.28 -18.54 9.55
CA PHE A 36 0.34 -19.46 8.41
C PHE A 36 -0.72 -19.09 7.36
N VAL A 37 -0.34 -19.17 6.08
CA VAL A 37 -1.21 -18.89 4.93
C VAL A 37 -1.39 -20.20 4.18
N SER A 38 -2.64 -20.63 3.97
CA SER A 38 -2.90 -21.84 3.23
C SER A 38 -2.65 -21.63 1.73
N ALA A 39 -2.38 -22.71 0.99
CA ALA A 39 -2.24 -22.64 -0.46
C ALA A 39 -3.52 -22.10 -1.14
N VAL A 40 -4.70 -22.42 -0.58
CA VAL A 40 -6.00 -21.96 -1.08
C VAL A 40 -6.16 -20.46 -0.91
N ASP A 41 -5.85 -19.92 0.27
CA ASP A 41 -5.94 -18.48 0.53
C ASP A 41 -4.97 -17.69 -0.35
N LEU A 42 -3.75 -18.22 -0.53
CA LEU A 42 -2.76 -17.61 -1.41
C LEU A 42 -3.22 -17.63 -2.87
N GLU A 43 -3.74 -18.75 -3.36
CA GLU A 43 -4.25 -18.88 -4.72
C GLU A 43 -5.40 -17.89 -4.97
N GLN A 44 -6.33 -17.76 -4.02
CA GLN A 44 -7.43 -16.81 -4.11
C GLN A 44 -6.93 -15.36 -4.16
N ALA A 45 -6.00 -14.98 -3.28
CA ALA A 45 -5.42 -13.63 -3.28
C ALA A 45 -4.69 -13.32 -4.61
N ILE A 46 -3.97 -14.29 -5.16
CA ILE A 46 -3.30 -14.14 -6.47
C ILE A 46 -4.32 -13.98 -7.59
N LYS A 47 -5.39 -14.79 -7.61
CA LYS A 47 -6.47 -14.67 -8.60
C LYS A 47 -7.13 -13.28 -8.54
N LEU A 48 -7.49 -12.81 -7.35
CA LEU A 48 -8.07 -11.48 -7.17
C LEU A 48 -7.14 -10.36 -7.65
N LEU A 49 -5.83 -10.50 -7.49
CA LEU A 49 -4.85 -9.51 -7.93
C LEU A 49 -4.58 -9.57 -9.45
N MET A 50 -4.55 -10.76 -10.05
CA MET A 50 -3.97 -10.98 -11.38
C MET A 50 -5.00 -11.27 -12.47
N ASP A 51 -6.15 -11.85 -12.14
CA ASP A 51 -7.17 -12.25 -13.12
C ASP A 51 -7.71 -11.02 -13.88
N PRO A 52 -7.52 -10.94 -15.20
CA PRO A 52 -8.06 -9.86 -16.01
C PRO A 52 -9.58 -9.67 -15.91
N GLY A 53 -10.33 -10.75 -15.60
CA GLY A 53 -11.78 -10.71 -15.41
C GLY A 53 -12.23 -10.28 -14.01
N SER A 54 -11.31 -10.10 -13.06
CA SER A 54 -11.62 -9.67 -11.70
C SER A 54 -12.00 -8.18 -11.66
N GLU A 55 -13.24 -7.87 -11.26
CA GLU A 55 -13.65 -6.49 -10.99
C GLU A 55 -12.81 -5.86 -9.88
N GLU A 56 -12.44 -6.65 -8.87
CA GLU A 56 -11.61 -6.20 -7.75
C GLU A 56 -10.22 -5.76 -8.22
N ARG A 57 -9.58 -6.53 -9.12
CA ARG A 57 -8.32 -6.13 -9.76
C ARG A 57 -8.45 -4.79 -10.46
N SER A 58 -9.52 -4.61 -11.22
CA SER A 58 -9.74 -3.38 -11.99
C SER A 58 -9.87 -2.17 -11.06
N ARG A 59 -10.69 -2.28 -10.01
CA ARG A 59 -10.88 -1.22 -9.00
C ARG A 59 -9.58 -0.87 -8.29
N ILE A 60 -8.83 -1.89 -7.83
CA ILE A 60 -7.53 -1.70 -7.16
C ILE A 60 -6.54 -0.99 -8.09
N ARG A 61 -6.51 -1.34 -9.39
CA ARG A 61 -5.60 -0.69 -10.36
C ARG A 61 -5.90 0.80 -10.54
N VAL A 62 -7.17 1.17 -10.64
CA VAL A 62 -7.57 2.59 -10.73
C VAL A 62 -7.09 3.35 -9.48
N GLN A 63 -7.33 2.80 -8.29
CA GLN A 63 -6.89 3.43 -7.03
C GLN A 63 -5.37 3.51 -6.92
N VAL A 64 -4.64 2.49 -7.38
CA VAL A 64 -3.17 2.51 -7.45
C VAL A 64 -2.68 3.61 -8.38
N GLU A 65 -3.29 3.78 -9.55
CA GLU A 65 -2.91 4.82 -10.53
C GLU A 65 -3.16 6.23 -9.98
N GLU A 66 -4.30 6.45 -9.32
CA GLU A 66 -4.63 7.70 -8.65
C GLU A 66 -3.63 8.03 -7.53
N MET A 67 -3.36 7.05 -6.66
CA MET A 67 -2.40 7.19 -5.56
C MET A 67 -0.99 7.47 -6.10
N MET A 68 -0.57 6.75 -7.14
CA MET A 68 0.72 6.96 -7.80
C MET A 68 0.84 8.38 -8.37
N SER A 69 -0.21 8.88 -9.02
CA SER A 69 -0.26 10.25 -9.54
C SER A 69 -0.16 11.28 -8.41
N ALA A 70 -0.91 11.09 -7.31
CA ALA A 70 -0.87 11.94 -6.14
C ALA A 70 0.52 11.98 -5.50
N CYS A 71 1.15 10.82 -5.28
CA CYS A 71 2.50 10.73 -4.73
C CYS A 71 3.52 11.46 -5.62
N ARG A 72 3.45 11.29 -6.95
CA ARG A 72 4.35 11.99 -7.89
C ARG A 72 4.16 13.51 -7.82
N LYS A 73 2.92 13.99 -7.76
CA LYS A 73 2.60 15.43 -7.60
C LYS A 73 3.06 15.99 -6.25
N ALA A 74 3.03 15.19 -5.18
CA ALA A 74 3.45 15.64 -3.86
C ALA A 74 4.96 15.93 -3.79
N VAL A 75 5.78 15.12 -4.48
CA VAL A 75 7.25 15.21 -4.41
C VAL A 75 7.90 16.04 -5.53
N GLN A 76 7.19 16.33 -6.62
CA GLN A 76 7.72 17.18 -7.69
C GLN A 76 8.02 18.61 -7.19
N ARG A 77 8.81 19.39 -7.95
CA ARG A 77 9.08 20.80 -7.61
C ARG A 77 7.78 21.59 -7.41
N GLY A 78 7.68 22.29 -6.28
CA GLY A 78 6.47 23.03 -5.88
C GLY A 78 5.35 22.15 -5.31
N GLY A 79 5.51 20.83 -5.27
CA GLY A 79 4.60 19.91 -4.59
C GLY A 79 4.65 20.02 -3.07
N VAL A 80 3.63 19.51 -2.39
CA VAL A 80 3.46 19.68 -0.94
C VAL A 80 4.65 19.12 -0.15
N SER A 81 5.07 17.88 -0.41
CA SER A 81 6.19 17.26 0.31
C SER A 81 7.52 17.95 -0.03
N PHE A 82 7.70 18.41 -1.27
CA PHE A 82 8.86 19.21 -1.67
C PHE A 82 8.95 20.51 -0.87
N VAL A 83 7.84 21.25 -0.78
CA VAL A 83 7.76 22.52 -0.03
C VAL A 83 8.00 22.29 1.46
N HIS A 84 7.42 21.24 2.05
CA HIS A 84 7.63 20.92 3.46
C HIS A 84 9.09 20.56 3.76
N LEU A 85 9.74 19.79 2.89
CA LEU A 85 11.15 19.46 3.05
C LEU A 85 12.05 20.70 2.93
N GLN A 86 11.75 21.62 2.01
CA GLN A 86 12.48 22.88 1.87
C GLN A 86 12.35 23.75 3.12
N LYS A 87 11.15 23.82 3.72
CA LYS A 87 10.92 24.54 4.98
C LYS A 87 11.76 23.94 6.11
N LEU A 88 11.72 22.61 6.27
CA LEU A 88 12.51 21.91 7.28
C LEU A 88 14.02 22.18 7.10
N ALA A 89 14.54 22.09 5.88
CA ALA A 89 15.95 22.39 5.61
C ALA A 89 16.33 23.84 5.99
N GLY A 90 15.44 24.80 5.70
CA GLY A 90 15.63 26.20 6.08
C GLY A 90 15.55 26.45 7.58
N GLU A 91 14.84 25.62 8.35
CA GLU A 91 14.83 25.68 9.82
C GLU A 91 16.11 25.09 10.41
N LEU A 92 16.57 23.95 9.90
CA LEU A 92 17.79 23.30 10.37
C LEU A 92 19.05 24.10 10.05
N GLY A 93 19.09 24.83 8.92
CA GLY A 93 20.23 25.68 8.55
C GLY A 93 20.35 26.99 9.34
N LYS A 94 19.45 27.27 10.28
CA LYS A 94 19.53 28.42 11.21
C LYS A 94 20.24 28.06 12.53
N VAL A 95 20.52 26.77 12.74
CA VAL A 95 21.29 26.24 13.87
C VAL A 95 22.75 26.13 13.46
#